data_AF-A0A382P0Y2-F1
#
_entry.id   AF-A0A382P0Y2-F1
#
_cell.length_a   1.000
_cell.length_b   1.000
_cell.length_c   1.000
_cell.angle_alpha   90.00
_cell.angle_beta   90.00
_cell.angle_gamma   90.00
#
_symmetry.space_group_name_H-M   'P 1'
#
loop_
_entity.id
_entity.type
_entity.pdbx_description
1 polymer ?
#
loop_
_entity_poly.entity_id
_entity_poly.type
_entity_poly.pdbx_seq_one_letter_code
_entity_poly.pdbx_strand_id
1 'polypeptide(L)'
;MIKVCEYCRQKYTPNIHGQTVQKYCNRNCKDKAAFHRNKAAGKLRARKGGYNRTTYIQCWLKAKEKDNATAPCYICGKRLEVEGDWVLDHRQPFSRLKTKAEIADPANLAVCCKECNIRKGSIPYEEFIKSDGRGKIQ
;
A
#
# COMPACT_ATOMS: atom_id res chain seq x y z
N MET A 1 40.97 -6.90 -2.07
CA MET A 1 40.18 -7.94 -1.36
C MET A 1 39.12 -8.49 -2.30
N ILE A 2 39.13 -9.78 -2.60
CA ILE A 2 38.09 -10.43 -3.42
C ILE A 2 37.02 -10.99 -2.47
N LYS A 3 35.74 -10.68 -2.73
CA LYS A 3 34.60 -11.20 -1.95
C LYS A 3 33.76 -12.14 -2.80
N VAL A 4 32.97 -12.98 -2.14
CA VAL A 4 31.99 -13.86 -2.79
C VAL A 4 30.59 -13.28 -2.60
N CYS A 5 29.83 -13.13 -3.68
CA CYS A 5 28.46 -12.61 -3.59
C CYS A 5 27.56 -13.60 -2.86
N GLU A 6 26.82 -13.14 -1.84
CA GLU A 6 25.88 -14.00 -1.10
C GLU A 6 24.73 -14.54 -1.96
N TYR A 7 24.42 -13.91 -3.10
CA TYR A 7 23.33 -14.31 -3.99
C TYR A 7 23.81 -15.21 -5.13
N CYS A 8 24.63 -14.70 -6.06
CA CYS A 8 25.05 -15.45 -7.24
C CYS A 8 26.31 -16.31 -7.03
N ARG A 9 26.93 -16.25 -5.85
CA ARG A 9 28.15 -16.99 -5.48
C ARG A 9 29.39 -16.68 -6.34
N GLN A 10 29.33 -15.68 -7.22
CA GLN A 10 30.48 -15.23 -8.00
C GLN A 10 31.44 -14.37 -7.18
N LYS A 11 32.73 -14.45 -7.50
CA LYS A 11 33.77 -13.59 -6.96
C LYS A 11 33.62 -12.17 -7.53
N TYR A 12 33.80 -11.15 -6.69
CA TYR A 12 33.74 -9.75 -7.10
C TYR A 12 34.67 -8.87 -6.26
N THR A 13 35.03 -7.71 -6.81
CA THR A 13 35.76 -6.67 -6.09
C THR A 13 34.75 -5.67 -5.51
N PRO A 14 34.72 -5.47 -4.18
CA PRO A 14 33.81 -4.51 -3.56
C PRO A 14 34.22 -3.07 -3.89
N ASN A 15 33.26 -2.15 -3.79
CA ASN A 15 33.52 -0.71 -3.93
C ASN A 15 34.52 -0.26 -2.85
N ILE A 16 35.39 0.71 -3.21
CA ILE A 16 36.39 1.32 -2.33
C ILE A 16 35.81 1.78 -0.99
N HIS A 17 34.57 2.28 -0.95
CA HIS A 17 33.90 2.75 0.27
C HIS A 17 33.10 1.65 1.00
N GLY A 18 32.99 0.45 0.44
CA GLY A 18 32.11 -0.62 0.90
C GLY A 18 32.82 -1.93 1.22
N GLN A 19 34.15 -1.93 1.33
CA GLN A 19 34.96 -3.15 1.37
C GLN A 19 34.52 -4.12 2.49
N THR A 20 34.21 -3.61 3.68
CA THR A 20 33.77 -4.42 4.83
C THR A 20 32.29 -4.79 4.75
N VAL A 21 31.42 -3.87 4.34
CA VAL A 21 29.95 -4.01 4.43
C VAL A 21 29.27 -4.59 3.19
N GLN A 22 29.87 -4.50 2.01
CA GLN A 22 29.22 -4.92 0.76
C GLN A 22 29.09 -6.46 0.71
N LYS A 23 27.85 -6.94 0.52
CA LYS A 23 27.50 -8.38 0.49
C LYS A 23 27.18 -8.90 -0.92
N TYR A 24 26.87 -8.01 -1.84
CA TYR A 24 26.40 -8.34 -3.19
C TYR A 24 27.29 -7.70 -4.25
N CYS A 25 27.52 -8.40 -5.36
CA CYS A 25 28.36 -7.89 -6.45
C CYS A 25 27.75 -6.67 -7.15
N ASN A 26 26.41 -6.55 -7.19
CA ASN A 26 25.72 -5.43 -7.79
C ASN A 26 24.32 -5.23 -7.20
N ARG A 27 23.66 -4.14 -7.60
CA ARG A 27 22.30 -3.78 -7.18
C ARG A 27 21.28 -4.86 -7.53
N ASN A 28 21.40 -5.46 -8.71
CA ASN A 28 20.49 -6.52 -9.16
C ASN A 28 20.52 -7.74 -8.22
N CYS A 29 21.71 -8.21 -7.84
CA CYS A 29 21.85 -9.32 -6.89
C CYS A 29 21.32 -8.97 -5.50
N LYS A 30 21.51 -7.72 -5.05
CA LYS A 30 20.93 -7.23 -3.79
C LYS A 30 19.40 -7.28 -3.83
N ASP A 31 18.81 -6.80 -4.91
CA ASP A 31 17.35 -6.72 -5.06
C ASP A 31 16.72 -8.12 -5.21
N LYS A 32 17.36 -9.03 -5.97
CA LYS A 32 16.94 -10.44 -6.05
C LYS A 32 17.03 -11.14 -4.70
N ALA A 33 18.14 -10.98 -3.98
CA ALA A 33 18.29 -11.55 -2.63
C ALA A 33 17.22 -11.00 -1.66
N ALA A 34 16.93 -9.70 -1.73
CA ALA A 34 15.86 -9.09 -0.94
C ALA A 34 14.48 -9.66 -1.31
N PHE A 35 14.20 -9.87 -2.60
CA PHE A 35 12.97 -10.52 -3.06
C PHE A 35 12.82 -11.93 -2.49
N HIS A 36 13.85 -12.77 -2.58
CA HIS A 36 13.79 -14.14 -2.03
C HIS A 36 13.64 -14.18 -0.51
N ARG A 37 14.36 -13.31 0.22
CA ARG A 37 14.16 -13.18 1.68
C ARG A 37 12.74 -12.74 2.03
N ASN A 38 12.21 -11.76 1.30
CA ASN A 38 10.83 -11.32 1.49
C ASN A 38 9.83 -12.41 1.09
N LYS A 39 10.14 -13.24 0.09
CA LYS A 39 9.35 -14.43 -0.28
C LYS A 39 9.27 -15.41 0.86
N ALA A 40 10.43 -15.84 1.35
CA ALA A 40 10.57 -16.82 2.42
C ALA A 40 9.93 -16.32 3.72
N ALA A 41 10.07 -15.03 4.03
CA ALA A 41 9.44 -14.40 5.18
C ALA A 41 7.93 -14.12 5.00
N GLY A 42 7.30 -14.54 3.90
CA GLY A 42 5.88 -14.28 3.62
C GLY A 42 5.53 -12.82 3.30
N LYS A 43 6.54 -11.93 3.24
CA LYS A 43 6.44 -10.49 2.95
C LYS A 43 6.28 -10.18 1.46
N LEU A 44 6.30 -11.19 0.58
CA LEU A 44 5.96 -11.03 -0.83
C LEU A 44 4.54 -10.49 -0.92
N ARG A 45 4.38 -9.27 -1.43
CA ARG A 45 3.11 -8.50 -1.52
C ARG A 45 2.65 -7.75 -0.28
N ALA A 46 3.41 -7.73 0.82
CA ALA A 46 3.11 -6.80 1.92
C ALA A 46 3.32 -5.32 1.52
N ARG A 47 4.01 -5.03 0.40
CA ARG A 47 4.32 -3.65 -0.03
C ARG A 47 4.16 -3.40 -1.54
N LYS A 48 3.84 -4.42 -2.34
CA LYS A 48 3.74 -4.32 -3.80
C LYS A 48 2.56 -5.12 -4.31
N GLY A 49 1.63 -4.42 -4.94
CA GLY A 49 0.39 -4.94 -5.51
C GLY A 49 -0.79 -4.28 -4.82
N GLY A 50 -1.54 -3.47 -5.59
CA GLY A 50 -2.87 -3.04 -5.17
C GLY A 50 -3.80 -4.24 -5.02
N TYR A 51 -5.04 -3.98 -4.61
CA TYR A 51 -6.04 -5.02 -4.49
C TYR A 51 -6.34 -5.69 -5.83
N ASN A 52 -6.86 -6.93 -5.77
CA ASN A 52 -7.41 -7.55 -6.96
C ASN A 52 -8.62 -6.73 -7.45
N ARG A 53 -8.97 -6.88 -8.74
CA ARG A 53 -10.09 -6.14 -9.34
C ARG A 53 -11.41 -6.38 -8.61
N THR A 54 -11.65 -7.59 -8.10
CA THR A 54 -12.86 -7.96 -7.37
C THR A 54 -13.05 -7.11 -6.11
N THR A 55 -11.99 -6.82 -5.36
CA THR A 55 -12.05 -5.95 -4.18
C THR A 55 -12.49 -4.54 -4.54
N TYR A 56 -11.94 -3.96 -5.63
CA TYR A 56 -12.38 -2.64 -6.12
C TYR A 56 -13.87 -2.63 -6.47
N ILE A 57 -14.35 -3.66 -7.18
CA ILE A 57 -15.75 -3.80 -7.54
C ILE A 57 -16.64 -3.92 -6.31
N GLN A 58 -16.28 -4.78 -5.36
CA GLN A 58 -17.08 -4.98 -4.13
C GLN A 58 -17.16 -3.71 -3.29
N CYS A 59 -16.04 -3.01 -3.09
CA CYS A 59 -16.03 -1.74 -2.38
C CYS A 59 -16.86 -0.68 -3.11
N TRP A 60 -16.79 -0.62 -4.44
CA TRP A 60 -17.60 0.29 -5.26
C TRP A 60 -19.10 -0.01 -5.14
N LEU A 61 -19.50 -1.26 -5.33
CA LEU A 61 -20.89 -1.70 -5.23
C LEU A 61 -21.46 -1.44 -3.83
N LYS A 62 -20.65 -1.61 -2.78
CA LYS A 62 -21.04 -1.29 -1.41
C LYS A 62 -21.20 0.23 -1.20
N ALA A 63 -20.30 1.04 -1.76
CA ALA A 63 -20.31 2.48 -1.56
C ALA A 63 -21.41 3.21 -2.35
N LYS A 64 -21.72 2.76 -3.58
CA LYS A 64 -22.75 3.39 -4.41
C LYS A 64 -24.17 3.18 -3.89
N GLU A 65 -24.37 2.19 -3.02
CA GLU A 65 -25.70 1.80 -2.50
C GLU A 65 -26.75 1.67 -3.62
N LYS A 66 -27.80 2.52 -3.60
CA LYS A 66 -28.88 2.56 -4.61
C LYS A 66 -28.55 3.44 -5.83
N ASP A 67 -27.51 4.27 -5.77
CA ASP A 67 -27.07 5.05 -6.92
C ASP A 67 -26.34 4.12 -7.91
N ASN A 68 -26.77 4.15 -9.17
CA ASN A 68 -26.22 3.26 -10.18
C ASN A 68 -24.98 3.82 -10.89
N ALA A 69 -24.75 5.13 -10.80
CA ALA A 69 -23.70 5.81 -11.56
C ALA A 69 -22.55 6.29 -10.68
N THR A 70 -22.81 6.68 -9.42
CA THR A 70 -21.79 7.30 -8.58
C THR A 70 -21.71 6.70 -7.17
N ALA A 71 -20.55 6.84 -6.55
CA ALA A 71 -20.33 6.51 -5.14
C ALA A 71 -19.81 7.74 -4.39
N PRO A 72 -20.27 8.02 -3.16
CA PRO A 72 -19.73 9.11 -2.36
C PRO A 72 -18.33 8.77 -1.81
N CYS A 73 -17.42 9.73 -1.83
CA CYS A 73 -16.18 9.64 -1.07
C CYS A 73 -16.50 9.54 0.42
N TYR A 74 -15.98 8.53 1.10
CA TYR A 74 -16.33 8.28 2.50
C TYR A 74 -15.83 9.34 3.51
N ILE A 75 -14.96 10.27 3.07
CA ILE A 75 -14.44 11.37 3.89
C ILE A 75 -15.20 12.67 3.63
N CYS A 76 -15.30 13.11 2.37
CA CYS A 76 -15.86 14.42 2.03
C CYS A 76 -17.23 14.37 1.35
N GLY A 77 -17.77 13.18 1.07
CA GLY A 77 -19.07 13.01 0.39
C GLY A 77 -19.07 13.35 -1.11
N LYS A 78 -17.96 13.82 -1.70
CA LYS A 78 -17.85 14.11 -3.14
C LYS A 78 -18.32 12.90 -3.96
N ARG A 79 -19.19 13.13 -4.95
CA ARG A 79 -19.64 12.10 -5.89
C ARG A 79 -18.47 11.67 -6.77
N LEU A 80 -18.19 10.38 -6.79
CA LEU A 80 -17.14 9.75 -7.59
C LEU A 80 -17.82 8.95 -8.70
N GLU A 81 -17.24 8.97 -9.89
CA GLU A 81 -17.69 8.20 -11.05
C GLU A 81 -16.91 6.91 -11.19
N VAL A 82 -17.52 5.88 -11.79
CA VAL A 82 -16.92 4.54 -11.87
C VAL A 82 -15.59 4.55 -12.66
N GLU A 83 -15.52 5.33 -13.73
CA GLU A 83 -14.31 5.55 -14.55
C GLU A 83 -13.46 6.73 -14.05
N GLY A 84 -13.90 7.38 -12.97
CA GLY A 84 -13.25 8.54 -12.39
C GLY A 84 -12.02 8.20 -11.55
N ASP A 85 -11.34 9.24 -11.09
CA ASP A 85 -10.07 9.12 -10.40
C ASP A 85 -10.23 8.97 -8.87
N TRP A 86 -10.59 7.76 -8.44
CA TRP A 86 -10.76 7.38 -7.04
C TRP A 86 -9.85 6.21 -6.64
N VAL A 87 -9.69 6.00 -5.35
CA VAL A 87 -8.84 4.96 -4.76
C VAL A 87 -9.54 4.24 -3.63
N LEU A 88 -9.03 3.06 -3.25
CA LEU A 88 -9.35 2.42 -1.98
C LEU A 88 -8.41 2.94 -0.91
N ASP A 89 -8.97 3.53 0.14
CA ASP A 89 -8.25 3.94 1.34
C ASP A 89 -8.56 2.97 2.49
N HIS A 90 -7.60 2.85 3.41
CA HIS A 90 -7.77 2.12 4.65
C HIS A 90 -8.29 3.03 5.77
N ARG A 91 -9.42 2.69 6.39
CA ARG A 91 -9.93 3.40 7.57
C ARG A 91 -8.90 3.39 8.71
N GLN A 92 -8.32 2.22 8.99
CA GLN A 92 -7.13 2.03 9.82
C GLN A 92 -5.90 1.92 8.93
N PRO A 93 -4.95 2.87 8.99
CA PRO A 93 -3.88 3.01 8.02
C PRO A 93 -3.04 1.74 7.95
N PHE A 94 -2.55 1.44 6.74
CA PHE A 94 -1.74 0.26 6.45
C PHE A 94 -0.60 0.03 7.46
N SER A 95 0.05 1.10 7.93
CA SER A 95 1.16 1.05 8.89
C SER A 95 0.79 0.48 10.25
N ARG A 96 -0.50 0.47 10.63
CA ARG A 96 -1.01 -0.08 11.89
C ARG A 96 -1.49 -1.54 11.75
N LEU A 97 -1.56 -2.08 10.53
CA LEU A 97 -2.04 -3.45 10.26
C LEU A 97 -0.87 -4.43 10.28
N LYS A 98 -1.06 -5.62 10.88
CA LYS A 98 0.01 -6.60 11.11
C LYS A 98 -0.09 -7.81 10.19
N THR A 99 -1.30 -8.16 9.78
CA THR A 99 -1.59 -9.38 9.02
C THR A 99 -2.13 -9.06 7.62
N LYS A 100 -1.98 -10.03 6.71
CA LYS A 100 -2.57 -9.93 5.36
C LYS A 100 -4.10 -9.89 5.40
N ALA A 101 -4.70 -10.58 6.37
CA ALA A 101 -6.14 -10.60 6.57
C ALA A 101 -6.65 -9.20 6.92
N GLU A 102 -6.02 -8.51 7.87
CA GLU A 102 -6.37 -7.12 8.25
C GLU A 102 -6.18 -6.13 7.08
N ILE A 103 -5.11 -6.30 6.30
CA ILE A 103 -4.83 -5.44 5.13
C ILE A 103 -5.89 -5.58 4.03
N ALA A 104 -6.41 -6.79 3.86
CA ALA A 104 -7.38 -7.14 2.83
C ALA A 104 -8.83 -7.11 3.33
N ASP A 105 -9.05 -6.76 4.60
CA ASP A 105 -10.36 -6.72 5.21
C ASP A 105 -11.25 -5.68 4.49
N PRO A 106 -12.34 -6.11 3.82
CA PRO A 106 -13.26 -5.21 3.16
C PRO A 106 -13.95 -4.22 4.12
N ALA A 107 -14.00 -4.51 5.43
CA ALA A 107 -14.53 -3.58 6.42
C ALA A 107 -13.58 -2.40 6.66
N ASN A 108 -12.28 -2.60 6.46
CA ASN A 108 -11.26 -1.57 6.60
C ASN A 108 -11.05 -0.76 5.30
N LEU A 109 -11.63 -1.17 4.17
CA LEU A 109 -11.48 -0.51 2.88
C LEU A 109 -12.70 0.36 2.53
N ALA A 110 -12.44 1.57 2.03
CA ALA A 110 -13.49 2.48 1.59
C ALA A 110 -13.10 3.25 0.32
N VAL A 111 -14.09 3.57 -0.51
CA VAL A 111 -13.92 4.38 -1.72
C VAL A 111 -13.63 5.83 -1.31
N CYS A 112 -12.53 6.38 -1.82
CA CYS A 112 -12.04 7.71 -1.45
C CYS A 112 -11.53 8.47 -2.68
N CYS A 113 -11.71 9.80 -2.70
CA CYS A 113 -11.00 10.61 -3.69
C CYS A 113 -9.50 10.68 -3.33
N LYS A 114 -8.64 10.89 -4.35
CA LYS A 114 -7.18 10.99 -4.13
C LYS A 114 -6.80 12.09 -3.14
N GLU A 115 -7.44 13.25 -3.24
CA GLU A 115 -7.17 14.40 -2.37
C GLU A 115 -7.37 14.06 -0.89
N CYS A 116 -8.50 13.44 -0.55
CA CYS A 116 -8.79 13.04 0.83
C CYS A 116 -7.86 11.92 1.30
N ASN A 117 -7.57 10.93 0.44
CA ASN A 117 -6.62 9.86 0.77
C ASN A 117 -5.22 10.41 1.08
N ILE A 118 -4.71 11.33 0.26
CA ILE A 118 -3.41 11.99 0.47
C ILE A 118 -3.42 12.79 1.78
N ARG A 119 -4.48 13.56 2.01
CA ARG A 119 -4.62 14.41 3.20
C ARG A 119 -4.72 13.63 4.50
N LYS A 120 -5.47 12.52 4.50
CA LYS A 120 -5.56 11.61 5.65
C LYS A 120 -4.23 10.92 5.91
N GLY A 121 -3.52 10.50 4.86
CA GLY A 121 -2.22 9.87 4.97
C GLY A 121 -2.24 8.65 5.90
N SER A 122 -1.45 8.71 6.98
CA SER A 122 -1.35 7.63 7.97
C SER A 122 -2.17 7.87 9.25
N ILE A 123 -3.12 8.82 9.22
CA ILE A 123 -4.03 9.08 10.34
C ILE A 123 -5.25 8.15 10.19
N PRO A 124 -5.69 7.44 11.23
CA PRO A 124 -6.95 6.70 11.20
C PRO A 124 -8.14 7.60 10.94
N TYR A 125 -9.14 7.07 10.26
CA TYR A 125 -10.34 7.81 9.88
C TYR A 125 -11.00 8.54 11.06
N GLU A 126 -11.19 7.87 12.20
CA GLU A 126 -11.84 8.48 13.37
C GLU A 126 -11.05 9.64 13.96
N GLU A 127 -9.72 9.56 13.96
CA GLU A 127 -8.82 10.64 14.38
C GLU A 127 -8.83 11.77 13.35
N PHE A 128 -8.87 11.42 12.06
CA PHE A 128 -8.90 12.36 10.95
C PHE A 128 -10.18 13.20 10.95
N ILE A 129 -11.36 12.61 11.08
CA ILE A 129 -12.63 13.36 11.08
C ILE A 129 -12.78 14.27 12.31
N LYS A 130 -12.21 13.89 13.46
CA LYS A 130 -12.21 14.76 14.65
C LYS A 130 -11.33 16.00 14.48
N SER A 131 -10.21 15.86 13.78
CA SER A 131 -9.25 16.95 13.54
C SER A 131 -9.60 17.79 12.31
N ASP A 132 -10.20 17.17 11.30
CA ASP A 132 -10.63 17.81 10.08
C ASP A 132 -12.04 18.41 10.26
N GLY A 133 -12.09 19.67 10.70
CA GLY A 133 -13.33 20.42 10.95
C GLY A 133 -14.22 20.70 9.72
N ARG A 134 -14.07 19.94 8.61
CA ARG A 134 -14.87 20.04 7.38
C ARG A 134 -15.82 18.86 7.13
N GLY A 135 -15.85 17.86 8.03
CA GLY A 135 -16.66 16.64 7.87
C GLY A 135 -18.06 16.67 8.48
N LYS A 136 -18.75 17.82 8.56
CA LYS A 136 -20.18 17.85 8.91
C LYS A 136 -21.01 17.89 7.62
N ILE A 137 -21.45 16.72 7.17
CA ILE A 137 -22.73 16.65 6.47
C ILE A 137 -23.77 16.56 7.60
N GLN A 138 -24.49 17.66 7.83
CA GLN A 138 -25.76 17.65 8.56
C GLN A 138 -26.85 17.07 7.66
#